data_AF-A0A2K3LAK4-F1
#
_entry.id   AF-A0A2K3LAK4-F1
#
_cell.length_a   1.000
_cell.length_b   1.000
_cell.length_c   1.000
_cell.angle_alpha   90.00
_cell.angle_beta   90.00
_cell.angle_gamma   90.00
#
_symmetry.space_group_name_H-M   'P 1'
#
loop_
_entity.id
_entity.type
_entity.pdbx_description
1 polymer ?
#
loop_
_entity_poly.entity_id
_entity_poly.type
_entity_poly.pdbx_seq_one_letter_code
_entity_poly.pdbx_strand_id
1 'polypeptide(L)'
;MIKVLIMDECHHAAGKHPYACIMTEFYHHQLRSGITELPRIFGMTASPIKSKAANSEATLSKDIRKLMTLMHSKVYTCVSDAVISQFIPMSTPKFRYYMDSVISDSLFKELAKKLDALKQQHELDVTNSDFTKSAVESAHKKLSKIFNASLFCLEELGVWFALKAVESLSSIEIETFKWGNSGDQIVKNFVSATTLTLQSHVPSDPQWTIGDDMNSDVEIGLLTSKVSCLIDCLLEYKDLTEMRCIVFVERVIAAMVLEVLLNTVLPKYNSWRTNYIAGNGSKLQNQSRKSQNEIVDEFRMGLVNVIVATSILEEGLDVQSCNLVIRFDPSPTVCSFVQSRGRARMQNSDYILMVKR
;
A
#
# COMPACT_ATOMS: atom_id res chain seq x y z
N MET A 1 12.78 -11.03 -39.09
CA MET A 1 12.73 -9.58 -38.78
C MET A 1 11.49 -9.30 -37.95
N ILE A 2 11.65 -8.64 -36.80
CA ILE A 2 10.51 -8.20 -35.98
C ILE A 2 9.86 -7.02 -36.70
N LYS A 3 8.56 -7.12 -37.04
CA LYS A 3 7.83 -6.06 -37.76
C LYS A 3 7.13 -5.07 -36.84
N VAL A 4 6.75 -5.50 -35.63
CA VAL A 4 6.09 -4.67 -34.61
C VAL A 4 6.66 -5.01 -33.25
N LEU A 5 6.93 -3.99 -32.44
CA LEU A 5 7.32 -4.11 -31.04
C LEU A 5 6.22 -3.50 -30.17
N ILE A 6 5.59 -4.33 -29.36
CA ILE A 6 4.51 -3.92 -28.45
C ILE A 6 5.10 -3.76 -27.05
N MET A 7 4.84 -2.61 -26.42
CA MET A 7 5.22 -2.35 -25.03
C MET A 7 3.98 -2.04 -24.22
N ASP A 8 3.65 -2.94 -23.31
CA ASP A 8 2.61 -2.70 -22.30
C ASP A 8 3.18 -1.83 -21.17
N GLU A 9 2.32 -1.03 -20.54
CA GLU A 9 2.71 0.00 -19.57
C GLU A 9 3.91 0.84 -20.05
N CYS A 10 3.85 1.32 -21.30
CA CYS A 10 4.95 1.98 -21.99
C CYS A 10 5.45 3.26 -21.29
N HIS A 11 4.64 3.81 -20.39
CA HIS A 11 4.98 4.95 -19.55
C HIS A 11 6.16 4.68 -18.60
N HIS A 12 6.59 3.41 -18.44
CA HIS A 12 7.84 3.03 -17.77
C HIS A 12 9.11 3.32 -18.58
N ALA A 13 9.01 3.58 -19.88
CA ALA A 13 10.16 3.89 -20.72
C ALA A 13 10.79 5.24 -20.33
N ALA A 14 11.67 5.21 -19.33
CA ALA A 14 12.43 6.36 -18.87
C ALA A 14 13.75 5.93 -18.21
N GLY A 15 14.75 6.81 -18.24
CA GLY A 15 16.03 6.59 -17.56
C GLY A 15 16.71 5.28 -18.01
N LYS A 16 16.97 4.39 -17.04
CA LYS A 16 17.60 3.08 -17.25
C LYS A 16 16.59 1.92 -17.31
N HIS A 17 15.30 2.21 -17.49
CA HIS A 17 14.31 1.15 -17.64
C HIS A 17 14.60 0.30 -18.90
N PRO A 18 14.41 -1.02 -18.88
CA PRO A 18 14.68 -1.86 -20.05
C PRO A 18 14.02 -1.38 -21.34
N TYR A 19 12.78 -0.88 -21.29
CA TYR A 19 12.13 -0.26 -22.44
C TYR A 19 12.89 0.95 -23.00
N ALA A 20 13.40 1.82 -22.12
CA ALA A 20 14.21 2.96 -22.54
C ALA A 20 15.52 2.50 -23.17
N CYS A 21 16.22 1.54 -22.57
CA CYS A 21 17.46 0.98 -23.11
C CYS A 21 17.25 0.35 -24.49
N ILE A 22 16.19 -0.47 -24.68
CA ILE A 22 15.82 -1.03 -25.98
C ILE A 22 15.66 0.09 -27.02
N MET A 23 14.95 1.16 -26.66
CA MET A 23 14.75 2.27 -27.56
C MET A 23 16.05 3.05 -27.83
N THR A 24 16.84 3.39 -26.82
CA THR A 24 18.00 4.28 -26.98
C THR A 24 19.22 3.58 -27.57
N GLU A 25 19.50 2.35 -27.13
CA GLU A 25 20.72 1.62 -27.46
C GLU A 25 20.59 0.85 -28.78
N PHE A 26 19.39 0.37 -29.11
CA PHE A 26 19.15 -0.41 -30.31
C PHE A 26 18.33 0.36 -31.34
N TYR A 27 17.09 0.72 -31.01
CA TYR A 27 16.16 1.29 -31.99
C TYR A 27 16.66 2.62 -32.56
N HIS A 28 16.94 3.60 -31.71
CA HIS A 28 17.41 4.93 -32.11
C HIS A 28 18.83 4.92 -32.66
N HIS A 29 19.67 3.97 -32.23
CA HIS A 29 20.98 3.79 -32.82
C HIS A 29 20.84 3.36 -34.29
N GLN A 30 20.06 2.31 -34.56
CA GLN A 30 19.82 1.83 -35.92
C GLN A 30 19.10 2.87 -36.80
N LEU A 31 18.14 3.61 -36.25
CA LEU A 31 17.47 4.72 -36.93
C LEU A 31 18.48 5.79 -37.37
N ARG A 32 19.42 6.15 -36.50
CA ARG A 32 20.49 7.13 -36.81
C ARG A 32 21.53 6.58 -37.78
N SER A 33 21.75 5.27 -37.80
CA SER A 33 22.61 4.59 -38.78
C SER A 33 21.97 4.45 -40.18
N GLY A 34 20.75 4.95 -40.38
CA GLY A 34 20.07 4.93 -41.68
C GLY A 34 19.37 3.62 -42.03
N ILE A 35 19.19 2.72 -41.05
CA ILE A 35 18.44 1.48 -41.24
C ILE A 35 16.95 1.83 -41.33
N THR A 36 16.33 1.50 -42.46
CA THR A 36 14.92 1.84 -42.74
C THR A 36 13.94 0.75 -42.29
N GLU A 37 14.40 -0.50 -42.19
CA GLU A 37 13.56 -1.62 -41.79
C GLU A 37 13.52 -1.80 -40.26
N LEU A 38 12.96 -0.82 -39.56
CA LEU A 38 12.75 -0.87 -38.11
C LEU A 38 11.34 -1.37 -37.77
N PRO A 39 11.16 -2.04 -36.61
CA PRO A 39 9.83 -2.42 -36.16
C PRO A 39 8.97 -1.19 -35.90
N ARG A 40 7.67 -1.26 -36.18
CA ARG A 40 6.73 -0.25 -35.68
C ARG A 40 6.59 -0.39 -34.18
N ILE A 41 6.62 0.72 -33.45
CA ILE A 41 6.45 0.73 -32.01
C ILE A 41 4.98 0.99 -31.68
N PHE A 42 4.39 0.11 -30.86
CA PHE A 42 3.05 0.29 -30.32
C PHE A 42 3.11 0.21 -28.79
N GLY A 43 2.79 1.31 -28.13
CA GLY A 43 2.80 1.40 -26.66
C GLY A 43 1.39 1.52 -26.11
N MET A 44 1.08 0.75 -25.09
CA MET A 44 -0.17 0.86 -24.32
C MET A 44 0.15 1.32 -22.90
N THR A 45 -0.69 2.19 -22.34
CA THR A 45 -0.56 2.64 -20.96
C THR A 45 -1.88 3.25 -20.47
N ALA A 46 -2.16 3.10 -19.18
CA ALA A 46 -3.29 3.79 -18.54
C ALA A 46 -3.09 5.32 -18.50
N SER A 47 -1.85 5.78 -18.37
CA SER A 47 -1.47 7.19 -18.41
C SER A 47 -0.07 7.34 -19.02
N PRO A 48 0.17 8.29 -19.95
CA PRO A 48 1.51 8.54 -20.48
C PRO A 48 2.43 9.27 -19.47
N ILE A 49 1.92 9.58 -18.27
CA ILE A 49 2.58 10.42 -17.27
C ILE A 49 2.72 9.67 -15.95
N LYS A 50 3.93 9.67 -15.38
CA LYS A 50 4.25 9.19 -14.03
C LYS A 50 4.27 10.27 -12.95
N SER A 51 4.07 11.53 -13.35
CA SER A 51 4.27 12.67 -12.46
C SER A 51 3.12 12.81 -11.43
N LYS A 52 3.44 13.48 -10.30
CA LYS A 52 2.45 13.81 -9.26
C LYS A 52 1.42 14.81 -9.82
N ALA A 53 0.21 14.81 -9.27
CA ALA A 53 -0.92 15.62 -9.76
C ALA A 53 -0.69 17.15 -9.74
N ALA A 54 0.29 17.66 -8.98
CA ALA A 54 0.56 19.09 -8.81
C ALA A 54 1.36 19.76 -9.96
N ASN A 55 1.51 19.11 -11.10
CA ASN A 55 2.32 19.64 -12.20
C ASN A 55 1.53 20.55 -13.13
N SER A 56 2.16 21.63 -13.59
CA SER A 56 1.59 22.53 -14.60
C SER A 56 1.35 21.80 -15.93
N GLU A 57 0.36 22.25 -16.70
CA GLU A 57 0.04 21.74 -18.03
C GLU A 57 1.26 21.73 -18.99
N ALA A 58 2.14 22.73 -18.86
CA ALA A 58 3.38 22.80 -19.61
C ALA A 58 4.33 21.64 -19.28
N THR A 59 4.41 21.26 -18.01
CA THR A 59 5.23 20.12 -17.55
C THR A 59 4.66 18.81 -18.08
N LEU A 60 3.34 18.67 -18.03
CA LEU A 60 2.62 17.51 -18.56
C LEU A 60 2.91 17.29 -20.05
N SER A 61 2.73 18.36 -20.83
CA SER A 61 2.98 18.37 -22.26
C SER A 61 4.44 18.02 -22.59
N LYS A 62 5.38 18.49 -21.78
CA LYS A 62 6.80 18.17 -21.93
C LYS A 62 7.07 16.68 -21.69
N ASP A 63 6.47 16.09 -20.67
CA ASP A 63 6.69 14.68 -20.34
C ASP A 63 6.05 13.74 -21.37
N ILE A 64 4.85 14.06 -21.86
CA ILE A 64 4.22 13.33 -22.98
C ILE A 64 5.13 13.37 -24.22
N ARG A 65 5.66 14.56 -24.58
CA ARG A 65 6.57 14.70 -25.73
C ARG A 65 7.85 13.90 -25.56
N LYS A 66 8.44 13.87 -24.36
CA LYS A 66 9.62 13.05 -24.10
C LYS A 66 9.33 11.57 -24.37
N LEU A 67 8.19 11.07 -23.88
CA LEU A 67 7.79 9.68 -24.10
C LEU A 67 7.55 9.38 -25.58
N MET A 68 6.84 10.26 -26.30
CA MET A 68 6.61 10.14 -27.76
C MET A 68 7.92 10.06 -28.53
N THR A 69 8.87 10.95 -28.23
CA THR A 69 10.19 10.99 -28.87
C THR A 69 10.98 9.72 -28.58
N LEU A 70 11.02 9.29 -27.30
CA LEU A 70 11.72 8.07 -26.92
C LEU A 70 11.11 6.84 -27.59
N MET A 71 9.79 6.74 -27.62
CA MET A 71 9.08 5.60 -28.21
C MET A 71 8.95 5.68 -29.73
N HIS A 72 9.41 6.77 -30.35
CA HIS A 72 9.20 7.08 -31.78
C HIS A 72 7.74 6.83 -32.21
N SER A 73 6.79 7.34 -31.42
CA SER A 73 5.36 7.09 -31.59
C SER A 73 4.53 8.35 -31.30
N LYS A 74 3.24 8.28 -31.63
CA LYS A 74 2.26 9.33 -31.32
C LYS A 74 1.30 8.83 -30.24
N VAL A 75 0.99 9.68 -29.27
CA VAL A 75 -0.03 9.39 -28.26
C VAL A 75 -1.41 9.62 -28.85
N TYR A 76 -2.28 8.63 -28.68
CA TYR A 76 -3.71 8.70 -28.98
C TYR A 76 -4.47 8.37 -27.71
N THR A 77 -5.39 9.23 -27.30
CA THR A 77 -6.24 9.05 -26.12
C THR A 77 -7.71 9.09 -26.53
N CYS A 78 -8.57 8.50 -25.70
CA CYS A 78 -10.01 8.66 -25.90
C CYS A 78 -10.41 10.13 -25.75
N VAL A 79 -11.41 10.55 -26.54
CA VAL A 79 -11.87 11.94 -26.61
C VAL A 79 -12.65 12.34 -25.35
N SER A 80 -13.31 11.38 -24.70
CA SER A 80 -14.00 11.57 -23.42
C SER A 80 -14.28 10.24 -22.73
N ASP A 81 -14.53 10.28 -21.42
CA ASP A 81 -14.96 9.13 -20.62
C ASP A 81 -16.30 8.56 -21.12
N ALA A 82 -17.16 9.39 -21.72
CA ALA A 82 -18.45 8.96 -22.29
C ALA A 82 -18.28 7.93 -23.41
N VAL A 83 -17.26 8.06 -24.26
CA VAL A 83 -16.96 7.07 -25.32
C VAL A 83 -16.54 5.75 -24.69
N ILE A 84 -15.72 5.79 -23.64
CA ILE A 84 -15.24 4.57 -22.97
C ILE A 84 -16.37 3.86 -22.23
N SER A 85 -17.26 4.62 -21.60
CA SER A 85 -18.39 4.09 -20.82
C SER A 85 -19.39 3.25 -21.64
N GLN A 86 -19.39 3.39 -22.97
CA GLN A 86 -20.18 2.56 -23.88
C GLN A 86 -19.68 1.13 -23.97
N PHE A 87 -18.40 0.89 -23.68
CA PHE A 87 -17.75 -0.41 -23.81
C PHE A 87 -17.38 -1.03 -22.47
N ILE A 88 -17.16 -0.21 -21.43
CA ILE A 88 -16.68 -0.66 -20.13
C ILE A 88 -17.43 0.11 -19.02
N PRO A 89 -18.02 -0.58 -18.02
CA PRO A 89 -18.56 0.09 -16.84
C PRO A 89 -17.46 0.93 -16.15
N MET A 90 -17.78 2.18 -15.85
CA MET A 90 -16.90 3.08 -15.11
C MET A 90 -17.58 3.60 -13.85
N SER A 91 -16.91 3.46 -12.71
CA SER A 91 -17.31 4.17 -11.51
C SER A 91 -16.84 5.61 -11.53
N THR A 92 -17.77 6.54 -11.24
CA THR A 92 -17.42 7.90 -10.84
C THR A 92 -16.84 7.88 -9.42
N PRO A 93 -15.77 8.65 -9.12
CA PRO A 93 -15.25 8.73 -7.77
C PRO A 93 -16.28 9.27 -6.77
N LYS A 94 -16.50 8.54 -5.68
CA LYS A 94 -17.29 8.97 -4.52
C LYS A 94 -16.33 9.41 -3.42
N PHE A 95 -16.56 10.60 -2.85
CA PHE A 95 -15.73 11.11 -1.77
C PHE A 95 -16.33 10.73 -0.41
N ARG A 96 -15.48 10.24 0.49
CA ARG A 96 -15.82 9.95 1.88
C ARG A 96 -14.89 10.78 2.76
N TYR A 97 -15.49 11.65 3.57
CA TYR A 97 -14.76 12.60 4.38
C TYR A 97 -14.62 12.09 5.81
N TYR A 98 -13.41 12.14 6.34
CA TYR A 98 -13.13 11.87 7.75
C TYR A 98 -12.54 13.11 8.40
N MET A 99 -12.77 13.27 9.70
CA MET A 99 -12.19 14.37 10.47
C MET A 99 -10.73 14.09 10.78
N ASP A 100 -9.96 15.14 11.01
CA ASP A 100 -8.63 14.99 11.60
C ASP A 100 -8.69 14.74 13.11
N SER A 101 -9.57 13.83 13.55
CA SER A 101 -9.54 13.38 14.93
C SER A 101 -8.40 12.36 15.05
N VAL A 102 -7.19 12.90 15.09
CA VAL A 102 -6.00 12.19 15.57
C VAL A 102 -6.30 11.78 17.02
N ILE A 103 -5.63 10.72 17.49
CA ILE A 103 -5.48 10.47 18.93
C ILE A 103 -5.30 11.81 19.64
N SER A 104 -5.95 12.02 20.79
CA SER A 104 -5.77 13.23 21.60
C SER A 104 -4.29 13.66 21.58
N ASP A 105 -4.02 14.89 21.13
CA ASP A 105 -2.65 15.38 20.88
C ASP A 105 -1.75 15.19 22.12
N SER A 106 -2.32 15.23 23.32
CA SER A 106 -1.66 14.86 24.57
C SER A 106 -1.19 13.39 24.63
N LEU A 107 -2.09 12.44 24.33
CA LEU A 107 -1.82 11.01 24.37
C LEU A 107 -0.83 10.61 23.27
N PHE A 108 -0.97 11.15 22.06
CA PHE A 108 0.00 10.94 20.99
C PHE A 108 1.40 11.40 21.42
N LYS A 109 1.55 12.63 21.90
CA LYS A 109 2.83 13.18 22.36
C LYS A 109 3.42 12.38 23.51
N GLU A 110 2.60 11.96 24.47
CA GLU A 110 3.04 11.14 25.59
C GLU A 110 3.62 9.80 25.11
N LEU A 111 2.86 9.06 24.30
CA LEU A 111 3.28 7.77 23.78
C LEU A 111 4.47 7.89 22.85
N ALA A 112 4.46 8.83 21.90
CA ALA A 112 5.58 9.07 21.00
C ALA A 112 6.88 9.34 21.78
N LYS A 113 6.82 10.16 22.84
CA LYS A 113 7.97 10.44 23.71
C LYS A 113 8.44 9.20 24.46
N LYS A 114 7.53 8.37 25.00
CA LYS A 114 7.89 7.10 25.66
C LYS A 114 8.55 6.13 24.69
N LEU A 115 8.00 5.98 23.49
CA LEU A 115 8.57 5.13 22.44
C LEU A 115 9.96 5.59 22.00
N ASP A 116 10.16 6.91 21.86
CA ASP A 116 11.45 7.48 21.49
C ASP A 116 12.50 7.27 22.59
N ALA A 117 12.12 7.47 23.86
CA ALA A 117 12.99 7.18 25.01
C ALA A 117 13.39 5.69 25.06
N LEU A 118 12.44 4.77 24.83
CA LEU A 118 12.73 3.34 24.75
C LEU A 118 13.70 3.03 23.61
N LYS A 119 13.51 3.64 22.44
CA LYS A 119 14.42 3.45 21.30
C LYS A 119 15.82 3.93 21.65
N GLN A 120 15.97 5.14 22.16
CA GLN A 120 17.27 5.72 22.52
C GLN A 120 18.00 4.86 23.57
N GLN A 121 17.28 4.38 24.58
CA GLN A 121 17.85 3.49 25.59
C GLN A 121 18.41 2.22 24.96
N HIS A 122 17.64 1.53 24.12
CA HIS A 122 18.08 0.27 23.52
C HIS A 122 19.15 0.48 22.43
N GLU A 123 19.16 1.62 21.74
CA GLU A 123 20.24 1.98 20.80
C GLU A 123 21.58 2.22 21.52
N LEU A 124 21.55 2.79 22.73
CA LEU A 124 22.72 2.91 23.60
C LEU A 124 23.18 1.53 24.10
N ASP A 125 22.26 0.66 24.52
CA ASP A 125 22.59 -0.70 24.96
C ASP A 125 23.26 -1.51 23.84
N VAL A 126 22.79 -1.37 22.59
CA VAL A 126 23.44 -1.96 21.42
C VAL A 126 24.84 -1.37 21.21
N THR A 127 24.98 -0.04 21.29
CA THR A 127 26.27 0.65 21.06
C THR A 127 27.32 0.31 22.11
N ASN A 128 26.91 0.12 23.36
CA ASN A 128 27.79 -0.16 24.51
C ASN A 128 28.12 -1.65 24.67
N SER A 129 27.61 -2.51 23.79
CA SER A 129 27.83 -3.96 23.84
C SER A 129 29.13 -4.39 23.15
N ASP A 130 29.61 -5.60 23.47
CA ASP A 130 30.79 -6.20 22.83
C ASP A 130 30.48 -6.82 21.45
N PHE A 131 29.43 -6.36 20.77
CA PHE A 131 28.99 -6.93 19.50
C PHE A 131 29.86 -6.49 18.33
N THR A 132 29.88 -7.31 17.28
CA THR A 132 30.52 -6.93 16.02
C THR A 132 29.82 -5.72 15.40
N LYS A 133 30.57 -4.90 14.66
CA LYS A 133 30.01 -3.73 13.96
C LYS A 133 28.78 -4.07 13.09
N SER A 134 28.80 -5.20 12.39
CA SER A 134 27.68 -5.65 11.56
C SER A 134 26.45 -6.06 12.39
N ALA A 135 26.65 -6.63 13.57
CA ALA A 135 25.56 -6.96 14.49
C ALA A 135 24.92 -5.70 15.10
N VAL A 136 25.73 -4.70 15.46
CA VAL A 136 25.27 -3.37 15.90
C VAL A 136 24.42 -2.70 14.81
N GLU A 137 24.95 -2.60 13.59
CA GLU A 137 24.24 -2.00 12.44
C GLU A 137 22.92 -2.72 12.14
N SER A 138 22.90 -4.05 12.23
CA SER A 138 21.69 -4.84 12.05
C SER A 138 20.66 -4.57 13.15
N ALA A 139 21.09 -4.52 14.42
CA ALA A 139 20.19 -4.27 15.55
C ALA A 139 19.60 -2.85 15.50
N HIS A 140 20.40 -1.81 15.27
CA HIS A 140 19.90 -0.44 15.08
C HIS A 140 18.88 -0.34 13.95
N LYS A 141 19.13 -1.04 12.84
CA LYS A 141 18.17 -1.09 11.72
C LYS A 141 16.84 -1.72 12.12
N LYS A 142 16.85 -2.79 12.92
CA LYS A 142 15.62 -3.43 13.44
C LYS A 142 14.88 -2.52 14.42
N LEU A 143 15.59 -1.93 15.39
CA LEU A 143 15.03 -0.97 16.35
C LEU A 143 14.34 0.19 15.63
N SER A 144 15.04 0.82 14.69
CA SER A 144 14.50 1.92 13.88
C SER A 144 13.30 1.49 13.02
N LYS A 145 13.32 0.27 12.46
CA LYS A 145 12.20 -0.27 11.67
C LYS A 145 10.93 -0.41 12.52
N ILE A 146 11.05 -1.02 13.70
CA ILE A 146 9.93 -1.23 14.63
C ILE A 146 9.40 0.11 15.13
N PHE A 147 10.28 1.00 15.58
CA PHE A 147 9.90 2.34 16.07
C PHE A 147 9.18 3.17 15.00
N ASN A 148 9.71 3.22 13.78
CA ASN A 148 9.10 4.01 12.70
C ASN A 148 7.73 3.44 12.29
N ALA A 149 7.58 2.12 12.34
CA ALA A 149 6.30 1.46 12.08
C ALA A 149 5.28 1.74 13.19
N SER A 150 5.67 1.59 14.46
CA SER A 150 4.79 1.88 15.60
C SER A 150 4.39 3.36 15.66
N LEU A 151 5.32 4.28 15.40
CA LEU A 151 5.05 5.71 15.42
C LEU A 151 4.08 6.11 14.30
N PHE A 152 4.29 5.58 13.08
CA PHE A 152 3.37 5.79 11.97
C PHE A 152 1.96 5.26 12.29
N CYS A 153 1.85 4.02 12.79
CA CYS A 153 0.55 3.44 13.12
C CYS A 153 -0.14 4.19 14.26
N LEU A 154 0.64 4.66 15.25
CA LEU A 154 0.13 5.50 16.33
C LEU A 154 -0.47 6.79 15.78
N GLU A 155 0.27 7.50 14.92
CA GLU A 155 -0.17 8.78 14.35
C GLU A 155 -1.40 8.63 13.43
N GLU A 156 -1.35 7.68 12.50
CA GLU A 156 -2.31 7.61 11.39
C GLU A 156 -3.52 6.70 11.68
N LEU A 157 -3.35 5.67 12.52
CA LEU A 157 -4.34 4.59 12.66
C LEU A 157 -4.86 4.41 14.09
N GLY A 158 -4.06 4.71 15.12
CA GLY A 158 -4.46 4.62 16.52
C GLY A 158 -3.51 3.76 17.39
N VAL A 159 -3.70 3.79 18.71
CA VAL A 159 -2.88 3.04 19.67
C VAL A 159 -2.94 1.53 19.44
N TRP A 160 -4.13 1.00 19.13
CA TRP A 160 -4.31 -0.43 18.89
C TRP A 160 -3.51 -0.90 17.67
N PHE A 161 -3.48 -0.08 16.62
CA PHE A 161 -2.68 -0.35 15.42
C PHE A 161 -1.18 -0.28 15.68
N ALA A 162 -0.72 0.66 16.52
CA ALA A 162 0.68 0.73 16.93
C ALA A 162 1.11 -0.56 17.64
N LEU A 163 0.25 -1.08 18.52
CA LEU A 163 0.47 -2.36 19.20
C LEU A 163 0.55 -3.52 18.18
N LYS A 164 -0.43 -3.63 17.28
CA LYS A 164 -0.44 -4.67 16.24
C LYS A 164 0.75 -4.58 15.29
N ALA A 165 1.22 -3.38 14.97
CA ALA A 165 2.43 -3.21 14.17
C ALA A 165 3.66 -3.84 14.84
N VAL A 166 3.82 -3.64 16.15
CA VAL A 166 4.94 -4.20 16.92
C VAL A 166 4.83 -5.72 17.00
N GLU A 167 3.64 -6.26 17.27
CA GLU A 167 3.36 -7.70 17.32
C GLU A 167 3.64 -8.38 15.97
N SER A 168 3.11 -7.83 14.87
CA SER A 168 3.31 -8.39 13.53
C SER A 168 4.77 -8.36 13.10
N LEU A 169 5.50 -7.27 13.39
CA LEU A 169 6.92 -7.17 13.07
C LEU A 169 7.78 -8.10 13.92
N SER A 170 7.43 -8.29 15.19
CA SER A 170 8.13 -9.24 16.05
C SER A 170 8.03 -10.67 15.51
N SER A 171 6.85 -11.06 15.02
CA SER A 171 6.58 -12.40 14.47
C SER A 171 7.36 -12.66 13.19
N ILE A 172 7.39 -11.69 12.26
CA ILE A 172 8.15 -11.79 11.00
C ILE A 172 9.65 -11.87 11.26
N GLU A 173 10.14 -11.09 12.23
CA GLU A 173 11.56 -11.14 12.58
C GLU A 173 11.90 -12.49 13.20
N ILE A 174 11.05 -13.05 14.09
CA ILE A 174 11.19 -14.38 14.72
C ILE A 174 11.33 -15.50 13.67
N GLU A 175 10.55 -15.50 12.58
CA GLU A 175 10.65 -16.53 11.53
C GLU A 175 11.94 -16.42 10.70
N THR A 176 12.55 -15.24 10.62
CA THR A 176 13.79 -15.02 9.86
C THR A 176 15.04 -15.36 10.69
N PHE A 177 14.87 -15.82 11.94
CA PHE A 177 15.99 -16.13 12.83
C PHE A 177 16.67 -17.47 12.51
N LYS A 178 17.94 -17.37 12.12
CA LYS A 178 18.97 -18.25 12.66
C LYS A 178 19.38 -17.66 14.02
N TRP A 179 18.97 -18.25 15.13
CA TRP A 179 19.48 -17.88 16.45
C TRP A 179 21.01 -17.97 16.44
N GLY A 180 21.68 -16.82 16.56
CA GLY A 180 23.14 -16.77 16.53
C GLY A 180 23.77 -15.38 16.69
N ASN A 181 23.01 -14.28 16.52
CA ASN A 181 23.56 -12.93 16.67
C ASN A 181 23.13 -12.29 18.00
N SER A 182 24.10 -11.73 18.72
CA SER A 182 23.98 -11.24 20.09
C SER A 182 23.13 -9.96 20.25
N GLY A 183 22.94 -9.18 19.18
CA GLY A 183 22.10 -7.97 19.16
C GLY A 183 20.58 -8.22 19.25
N ASP A 184 20.15 -9.43 18.96
CA ASP A 184 18.74 -9.76 18.85
C ASP A 184 18.01 -9.82 20.20
N GLN A 185 18.73 -10.10 21.28
CA GLN A 185 18.14 -10.05 22.62
C GLN A 185 17.75 -8.62 23.00
N ILE A 186 18.55 -7.63 22.64
CA ILE A 186 18.24 -6.22 22.90
C ILE A 186 17.02 -5.78 22.08
N VAL A 187 16.93 -6.22 20.81
CA VAL A 187 15.74 -5.98 19.98
C VAL A 187 14.49 -6.62 20.59
N LYS A 188 14.57 -7.85 21.11
CA LYS A 188 13.44 -8.51 21.81
C LYS A 188 13.02 -7.74 23.07
N ASN A 189 13.98 -7.24 23.85
CA ASN A 189 13.67 -6.43 25.02
C ASN A 189 12.96 -5.12 24.63
N PHE A 190 13.42 -4.47 23.55
CA PHE A 190 12.77 -3.28 23.00
C PHE A 190 11.34 -3.56 22.54
N VAL A 191 11.13 -4.66 21.81
CA VAL A 191 9.79 -5.12 21.40
C VAL A 191 8.90 -5.31 22.64
N SER A 192 9.38 -6.07 23.63
CA SER A 192 8.62 -6.32 24.85
C SER A 192 8.25 -5.03 25.61
N ALA A 193 9.21 -4.12 25.77
CA ALA A 193 8.98 -2.85 26.46
C ALA A 193 7.98 -1.95 25.70
N THR A 194 8.09 -1.93 24.37
CA THR A 194 7.17 -1.21 23.49
C THR A 194 5.76 -1.79 23.55
N THR A 195 5.62 -3.12 23.44
CA THR A 195 4.35 -3.83 23.57
C THR A 195 3.69 -3.52 24.90
N LEU A 196 4.40 -3.62 26.03
CA LEU A 196 3.85 -3.31 27.35
C LEU A 196 3.37 -1.86 27.47
N THR A 197 4.13 -0.92 26.91
CA THR A 197 3.79 0.52 26.93
C THR A 197 2.50 0.81 26.15
N LEU A 198 2.31 0.16 25.01
CA LEU A 198 1.10 0.34 24.19
C LEU A 198 -0.08 -0.44 24.77
N GLN A 199 0.14 -1.67 25.24
CA GLN A 199 -0.88 -2.54 25.84
C GLN A 199 -1.51 -1.92 27.09
N SER A 200 -0.77 -1.13 27.86
CA SER A 200 -1.32 -0.44 29.05
C SER A 200 -2.45 0.55 28.74
N HIS A 201 -2.61 0.92 27.46
CA HIS A 201 -3.64 1.84 26.97
C HIS A 201 -4.77 1.10 26.24
N VAL A 202 -4.69 -0.23 26.12
CA VAL A 202 -5.71 -1.08 25.53
C VAL A 202 -6.50 -1.74 26.66
N PRO A 203 -7.85 -1.79 26.59
CA PRO A 203 -8.66 -2.46 27.59
C PRO A 203 -8.20 -3.91 27.83
N SER A 204 -8.11 -4.29 29.11
CA SER A 204 -7.67 -5.64 29.52
C SER A 204 -8.83 -6.60 29.78
N ASP A 205 -10.08 -6.16 29.56
CA ASP A 205 -11.26 -7.00 29.73
C ASP A 205 -11.25 -8.16 28.71
N PRO A 206 -11.30 -9.43 29.14
CA PRO A 206 -11.36 -10.57 28.23
C PRO A 206 -12.58 -10.59 27.28
N GLN A 207 -13.66 -9.89 27.63
CA GLN A 207 -14.85 -9.78 26.77
C GLN A 207 -14.75 -8.61 25.78
N TRP A 208 -13.82 -7.67 25.99
CA TRP A 208 -13.67 -6.54 25.09
C TRP A 208 -13.00 -6.95 23.79
N THR A 209 -13.60 -6.55 22.66
CA THR A 209 -13.00 -6.69 21.35
C THR A 209 -13.02 -5.36 20.62
N ILE A 210 -11.92 -5.04 19.92
CA ILE A 210 -11.86 -3.87 19.06
C ILE A 210 -13.03 -3.86 18.04
N GLY A 211 -13.63 -2.70 17.84
CA GLY A 211 -14.75 -2.48 16.95
C GLY A 211 -16.11 -2.97 17.45
N ASP A 212 -16.25 -3.34 18.73
CA ASP A 212 -17.58 -3.53 19.36
C ASP A 212 -18.32 -2.18 19.49
N ASP A 213 -17.61 -1.13 19.90
CA ASP A 213 -18.09 0.26 19.87
C ASP A 213 -17.03 1.15 19.20
N MET A 214 -17.21 1.36 17.88
CA MET A 214 -16.30 2.15 17.06
C MET A 214 -16.16 3.60 17.56
N ASN A 215 -17.23 4.18 18.12
CA ASN A 215 -17.19 5.55 18.62
C ASN A 215 -16.34 5.63 19.88
N SER A 216 -16.54 4.69 20.82
CA SER A 216 -15.73 4.60 22.02
C SER A 216 -14.26 4.34 21.68
N ASP A 217 -13.97 3.45 20.74
CA ASP A 217 -12.59 3.13 20.32
C ASP A 217 -11.87 4.36 19.71
N VAL A 218 -12.61 5.20 18.97
CA VAL A 218 -12.08 6.47 18.45
C VAL A 218 -11.91 7.50 19.57
N GLU A 219 -12.88 7.63 20.47
CA GLU A 219 -12.87 8.61 21.57
C GLU A 219 -11.66 8.41 22.50
N ILE A 220 -11.35 7.17 22.84
CA ILE A 220 -10.21 6.84 23.72
C ILE A 220 -8.88 6.72 22.94
N GLY A 221 -8.89 6.90 21.61
CA GLY A 221 -7.70 6.91 20.76
C GLY A 221 -7.14 5.55 20.34
N LEU A 222 -7.90 4.46 20.49
CA LEU A 222 -7.50 3.15 19.96
C LEU A 222 -7.50 3.11 18.44
N LEU A 223 -8.46 3.81 17.82
CA LEU A 223 -8.61 3.96 16.37
C LEU A 223 -8.69 5.44 15.99
N THR A 224 -8.31 5.79 14.77
CA THR A 224 -8.59 7.12 14.21
C THR A 224 -9.93 7.14 13.48
N SER A 225 -10.53 8.33 13.31
CA SER A 225 -11.76 8.46 12.51
C SER A 225 -11.56 8.10 11.04
N LYS A 226 -10.33 8.15 10.54
CA LYS A 226 -9.96 7.58 9.24
C LYS A 226 -10.28 6.08 9.19
N VAL A 227 -9.91 5.33 10.21
CA VAL A 227 -10.22 3.89 10.29
C VAL A 227 -11.72 3.66 10.45
N SER A 228 -12.39 4.40 11.34
CA SER A 228 -13.86 4.31 11.49
C SER A 228 -14.56 4.53 10.15
N CYS A 229 -14.14 5.55 9.40
CA CYS A 229 -14.70 5.86 8.08
C CYS A 229 -14.49 4.71 7.09
N LEU A 230 -13.35 4.00 7.12
CA LEU A 230 -13.14 2.81 6.30
C LEU A 230 -14.14 1.71 6.65
N ILE A 231 -14.35 1.44 7.94
CA ILE A 231 -15.31 0.42 8.39
C ILE A 231 -16.73 0.79 7.96
N ASP A 232 -17.15 2.04 8.17
CA ASP A 232 -18.46 2.53 7.73
C ASP A 232 -18.65 2.35 6.23
N CYS A 233 -17.63 2.69 5.43
CA CYS A 233 -17.66 2.50 3.98
C CYS A 233 -17.80 1.02 3.59
N LEU A 234 -17.17 0.09 4.30
CA LEU A 234 -17.28 -1.35 4.02
C LEU A 234 -18.65 -1.89 4.43
N LEU A 235 -19.19 -1.44 5.57
CA LEU A 235 -20.47 -1.90 6.11
C LEU A 235 -21.67 -1.43 5.30
N GLU A 236 -21.55 -0.34 4.52
CA GLU A 236 -22.54 0.04 3.50
C GLU A 236 -22.82 -1.07 2.48
N TYR A 237 -21.88 -2.00 2.29
CA TYR A 237 -21.98 -3.09 1.32
C TYR A 237 -22.15 -4.46 1.97
N LYS A 238 -22.39 -4.54 3.29
CA LYS A 238 -22.40 -5.81 4.05
C LYS A 238 -23.36 -6.87 3.49
N ASP A 239 -24.42 -6.44 2.80
CA ASP A 239 -25.46 -7.31 2.24
C ASP A 239 -25.10 -7.84 0.82
N LEU A 240 -23.96 -7.42 0.25
CA LEU A 240 -23.47 -7.96 -1.03
C LEU A 240 -22.95 -9.39 -0.85
N THR A 241 -23.56 -10.32 -1.60
CA THR A 241 -23.25 -11.76 -1.56
C THR A 241 -21.90 -12.10 -2.18
N GLU A 242 -21.54 -11.47 -3.30
CA GLU A 242 -20.29 -11.70 -4.03
C GLU A 242 -19.36 -10.48 -3.90
N MET A 243 -18.94 -10.17 -2.67
CA MET A 243 -18.07 -9.02 -2.43
C MET A 243 -16.65 -9.27 -2.93
N ARG A 244 -16.19 -8.36 -3.80
CA ARG A 244 -14.79 -8.18 -4.20
C ARG A 244 -14.38 -6.73 -3.97
N CYS A 245 -13.58 -6.52 -2.95
CA CYS A 245 -13.10 -5.22 -2.53
C CYS A 245 -11.58 -5.14 -2.56
N ILE A 246 -11.04 -4.02 -3.05
CA ILE A 246 -9.63 -3.67 -2.84
C ILE A 246 -9.55 -2.36 -2.05
N VAL A 247 -8.82 -2.39 -0.93
CA VAL A 247 -8.49 -1.21 -0.14
C VAL A 247 -7.03 -0.87 -0.40
N PHE A 248 -6.78 0.23 -1.12
CA PHE A 248 -5.42 0.67 -1.41
C PHE A 248 -4.87 1.57 -0.30
N VAL A 249 -3.68 1.21 0.18
CA VAL A 249 -2.89 1.93 1.19
C VAL A 249 -1.48 2.23 0.68
N GLU A 250 -0.82 3.23 1.25
CA GLU A 250 0.54 3.60 0.84
C GLU A 250 1.61 2.70 1.47
N ARG A 251 1.46 2.38 2.76
CA ARG A 251 2.47 1.66 3.53
C ARG A 251 2.15 0.18 3.71
N VAL A 252 3.17 -0.66 3.60
CA VAL A 252 3.06 -2.10 3.85
C VAL A 252 2.60 -2.41 5.27
N ILE A 253 3.09 -1.67 6.28
CA ILE A 253 2.65 -1.88 7.66
C ILE A 253 1.15 -1.65 7.80
N ALA A 254 0.59 -0.61 7.17
CA ALA A 254 -0.83 -0.30 7.19
C ALA A 254 -1.64 -1.47 6.59
N ALA A 255 -1.17 -2.05 5.48
CA ALA A 255 -1.84 -3.18 4.84
C ALA A 255 -1.93 -4.39 5.79
N MET A 256 -0.83 -4.72 6.46
CA MET A 256 -0.75 -5.83 7.40
C MET A 256 -1.69 -5.62 8.60
N VAL A 257 -1.62 -4.47 9.25
CA VAL A 257 -2.40 -4.25 10.48
C VAL A 257 -3.88 -4.02 10.19
N LEU A 258 -4.24 -3.49 9.01
CA LEU A 258 -5.64 -3.37 8.59
C LEU A 258 -6.27 -4.73 8.29
N GLU A 259 -5.53 -5.67 7.70
CA GLU A 259 -6.00 -7.05 7.56
C GLU A 259 -6.38 -7.64 8.93
N VAL A 260 -5.54 -7.43 9.96
CA VAL A 260 -5.84 -7.91 11.33
C VAL A 260 -7.12 -7.28 11.87
N LEU A 261 -7.30 -5.96 11.75
CA LEU A 261 -8.53 -5.30 12.20
C LEU A 261 -9.76 -5.83 11.45
N LEU A 262 -9.69 -5.88 10.12
CA LEU A 262 -10.82 -6.25 9.27
C LEU A 262 -11.25 -7.71 9.52
N ASN A 263 -10.31 -8.63 9.72
CA ASN A 263 -10.64 -10.00 10.12
C ASN A 263 -11.15 -10.11 11.57
N THR A 264 -10.98 -9.08 12.40
CA THR A 264 -11.56 -9.02 13.75
C THR A 264 -12.98 -8.45 13.73
N VAL A 265 -13.23 -7.45 12.88
CA VAL A 265 -14.49 -6.67 12.88
C VAL A 265 -15.51 -7.19 11.88
N LEU A 266 -15.13 -7.45 10.62
CA LEU A 266 -16.08 -7.80 9.55
C LEU A 266 -16.86 -9.11 9.79
N PRO A 267 -16.27 -10.18 10.37
CA PRO A 267 -17.00 -11.41 10.66
C PRO A 267 -18.22 -11.26 11.58
N LYS A 268 -18.32 -10.14 12.31
CA LYS A 268 -19.49 -9.80 13.14
C LYS A 268 -20.72 -9.42 12.30
N TYR A 269 -20.51 -9.03 11.04
CA TYR A 269 -21.55 -8.48 10.17
C TYR A 269 -21.78 -9.30 8.90
N ASN A 270 -20.76 -10.02 8.43
CA ASN A 270 -20.79 -10.78 7.18
C ASN A 270 -19.79 -11.94 7.22
N SER A 271 -19.72 -12.73 6.15
CA SER A 271 -18.75 -13.83 6.02
C SER A 271 -17.48 -13.45 5.27
N TRP A 272 -17.16 -12.15 5.19
CA TRP A 272 -16.02 -11.68 4.41
C TRP A 272 -14.70 -12.03 5.07
N ARG A 273 -13.77 -12.50 4.25
CA ARG A 273 -12.36 -12.70 4.64
C ARG A 273 -11.49 -11.64 4.01
N THR A 274 -10.52 -11.17 4.79
CA THR A 274 -9.56 -10.16 4.36
C THR A 274 -8.17 -10.76 4.29
N ASN A 275 -7.43 -10.48 3.21
CA ASN A 275 -5.98 -10.68 3.16
C ASN A 275 -5.26 -9.38 2.78
N TYR A 276 -3.95 -9.28 3.02
CA TYR A 276 -3.14 -8.19 2.47
C TYR A 276 -2.22 -8.64 1.32
N ILE A 277 -1.94 -7.73 0.38
CA ILE A 277 -0.91 -7.92 -0.66
C ILE A 277 -0.02 -6.68 -0.74
N ALA A 278 1.27 -6.85 -0.47
CA ALA A 278 2.22 -5.75 -0.44
C ALA A 278 3.42 -5.96 -1.37
N GLY A 279 3.97 -4.86 -1.90
CA GLY A 279 5.20 -4.86 -2.68
C GLY A 279 6.43 -5.35 -1.91
N ASN A 280 7.33 -6.07 -2.59
CA ASN A 280 8.58 -6.58 -2.00
C ASN A 280 9.67 -5.49 -1.83
N GLY A 281 9.37 -4.24 -2.16
CA GLY A 281 10.31 -3.11 -2.03
C GLY A 281 10.64 -2.78 -0.56
N SER A 282 9.75 -3.10 0.37
CA SER A 282 10.04 -3.02 1.80
C SER A 282 10.45 -4.39 2.32
N LYS A 283 11.58 -4.50 3.03
CA LYS A 283 11.98 -5.71 3.79
C LYS A 283 11.07 -5.96 5.02
N LEU A 284 9.82 -5.51 4.94
CA LEU A 284 8.84 -5.51 6.01
C LEU A 284 7.92 -6.73 5.95
N GLN A 285 7.84 -7.38 4.78
CA GLN A 285 6.96 -8.52 4.51
C GLN A 285 7.73 -9.61 3.74
N ASN A 286 7.32 -10.87 3.94
CA ASN A 286 7.96 -12.06 3.38
C ASN A 286 7.10 -12.79 2.31
N GLN A 287 6.01 -12.17 1.83
CA GLN A 287 5.17 -12.73 0.78
C GLN A 287 5.99 -12.93 -0.50
N SER A 288 6.13 -14.20 -0.87
CA SER A 288 6.69 -14.58 -2.16
C SER A 288 5.72 -14.25 -3.29
N ARG A 289 6.21 -14.12 -4.53
CA ARG A 289 5.34 -13.98 -5.70
C ARG A 289 4.32 -15.11 -5.82
N LYS A 290 4.69 -16.32 -5.37
CA LYS A 290 3.80 -17.48 -5.32
C LYS A 290 2.64 -17.24 -4.35
N SER A 291 2.93 -16.83 -3.12
CA SER A 291 1.91 -16.53 -2.11
C SER A 291 0.99 -15.38 -2.54
N GLN A 292 1.52 -14.34 -3.18
CA GLN A 292 0.71 -13.25 -3.73
C GLN A 292 -0.26 -13.74 -4.81
N ASN A 293 0.18 -14.63 -5.69
CA ASN A 293 -0.70 -15.23 -6.71
C ASN A 293 -1.76 -16.15 -6.08
N GLU A 294 -1.40 -16.92 -5.05
CA GLU A 294 -2.35 -17.76 -4.30
C GLU A 294 -3.47 -16.92 -3.69
N ILE A 295 -3.15 -15.77 -3.07
CA ILE A 295 -4.17 -14.84 -2.54
C ILE A 295 -5.06 -14.28 -3.66
N VAL A 296 -4.49 -13.94 -4.81
CA VAL A 296 -5.26 -13.47 -5.97
C VAL A 296 -6.20 -14.57 -6.50
N ASP A 297 -5.75 -15.82 -6.52
CA ASP A 297 -6.57 -16.96 -6.93
C ASP A 297 -7.70 -17.24 -5.92
N GLU A 298 -7.42 -17.18 -4.61
CA GLU A 298 -8.43 -17.25 -3.56
C GLU A 298 -9.47 -16.11 -3.68
N PHE A 299 -9.03 -14.90 -4.03
CA PHE A 299 -9.91 -13.76 -4.28
C PHE A 299 -10.80 -13.97 -5.50
N ARG A 300 -10.26 -14.55 -6.58
CA ARG A 300 -11.04 -14.93 -7.78
C ARG A 300 -12.10 -15.97 -7.44
N MET A 301 -11.77 -16.92 -6.56
CA MET A 301 -12.66 -17.98 -6.09
C MET A 301 -13.69 -17.51 -5.04
N GLY A 302 -13.59 -16.27 -4.56
CA GLY A 302 -14.47 -15.73 -3.51
C GLY A 302 -14.16 -16.25 -2.10
N LEU A 303 -13.01 -16.89 -1.90
CA LEU A 303 -12.51 -17.34 -0.59
C LEU A 303 -11.93 -16.16 0.21
N VAL A 304 -11.43 -15.15 -0.50
CA VAL A 304 -11.05 -13.84 0.05
C VAL A 304 -11.95 -12.80 -0.62
N ASN A 305 -12.51 -11.89 0.17
CA ASN A 305 -13.49 -10.89 -0.30
C ASN A 305 -12.91 -9.47 -0.30
N VAL A 306 -11.98 -9.21 0.61
CA VAL A 306 -11.33 -7.90 0.76
C VAL A 306 -9.83 -8.10 0.66
N ILE A 307 -9.16 -7.33 -0.21
CA ILE A 307 -7.71 -7.25 -0.22
C ILE A 307 -7.27 -5.87 0.21
N VAL A 308 -6.45 -5.77 1.25
CA VAL A 308 -5.73 -4.53 1.58
C VAL A 308 -4.39 -4.54 0.85
N ALA A 309 -4.17 -3.61 -0.06
CA ALA A 309 -3.01 -3.65 -0.96
C ALA A 309 -2.24 -2.34 -1.04
N THR A 310 -0.93 -2.45 -1.26
CA THR A 310 -0.15 -1.33 -1.79
C THR A 310 -0.34 -1.22 -3.30
N SER A 311 0.42 -0.35 -3.98
CA SER A 311 0.36 -0.18 -5.44
C SER A 311 0.66 -1.43 -6.29
N ILE A 312 1.01 -2.57 -5.66
CA ILE A 312 1.27 -3.84 -6.34
C ILE A 312 0.03 -4.41 -7.04
N LEU A 313 -1.18 -4.03 -6.63
CA LEU A 313 -2.42 -4.42 -7.33
C LEU A 313 -2.90 -3.36 -8.34
N GLU A 314 -2.23 -2.21 -8.41
CA GLU A 314 -2.46 -1.27 -9.51
C GLU A 314 -1.90 -1.87 -10.79
N GLU A 315 -0.65 -2.35 -10.72
CA GLU A 315 0.11 -2.91 -11.84
C GLU A 315 0.70 -4.29 -11.50
N GLY A 316 0.67 -5.21 -12.47
CA GLY A 316 1.52 -6.41 -12.45
C GLY A 316 0.92 -7.68 -11.85
N LEU A 317 -0.25 -7.60 -11.19
CA LEU A 317 -1.06 -8.79 -10.87
C LEU A 317 -2.40 -8.72 -11.60
N ASP A 318 -2.82 -9.87 -12.13
CA ASP A 318 -4.07 -10.02 -12.88
C ASP A 318 -5.24 -10.21 -11.90
N VAL A 319 -5.72 -9.09 -11.35
CA VAL A 319 -6.87 -9.10 -10.43
C VAL A 319 -8.16 -8.87 -11.22
N GLN A 320 -9.20 -9.65 -10.88
CA GLN A 320 -10.54 -9.50 -11.43
C GLN A 320 -11.13 -8.10 -11.15
N SER A 321 -12.15 -7.74 -11.93
CA SER A 321 -12.93 -6.53 -11.66
C SER A 321 -13.61 -6.67 -10.28
N CYS A 322 -13.63 -5.57 -9.54
CA CYS A 322 -14.12 -5.47 -8.17
C CYS A 322 -15.46 -4.72 -8.11
N ASN A 323 -16.28 -5.04 -7.11
CA ASN A 323 -17.49 -4.29 -6.77
C ASN A 323 -17.14 -2.96 -6.10
N LEU A 324 -16.06 -2.95 -5.32
CA LEU A 324 -15.65 -1.79 -4.55
C LEU A 324 -14.14 -1.63 -4.59
N VAL A 325 -13.69 -0.40 -4.81
CA VAL A 325 -12.29 -0.02 -4.63
C VAL A 325 -12.26 1.21 -3.73
N ILE A 326 -11.53 1.11 -2.63
CA ILE A 326 -11.37 2.19 -1.66
C ILE A 326 -9.92 2.66 -1.70
N ARG A 327 -9.70 3.95 -1.97
CA ARG A 327 -8.43 4.62 -1.67
C ARG A 327 -8.47 5.10 -0.24
N PHE A 328 -7.88 4.29 0.65
CA PHE A 328 -7.67 4.68 2.05
C PHE A 328 -6.64 5.82 2.13
N ASP A 329 -5.59 5.71 1.31
CA ASP A 329 -4.63 6.77 1.08
C ASP A 329 -4.77 7.37 -0.33
N PRO A 330 -4.56 8.68 -0.52
CA PRO A 330 -4.61 9.32 -1.83
C PRO A 330 -3.63 8.70 -2.83
N SER A 331 -4.02 8.67 -4.11
CA SER A 331 -3.14 8.17 -5.16
C SER A 331 -1.90 9.07 -5.32
N PRO A 332 -0.67 8.52 -5.29
CA PRO A 332 0.55 9.32 -5.40
C PRO A 332 0.75 9.95 -6.78
N THR A 333 0.17 9.34 -7.83
CA THR A 333 0.29 9.78 -9.22
C THR A 333 -1.04 9.64 -9.95
N VAL A 334 -1.16 10.33 -11.09
CA VAL A 334 -2.33 10.20 -11.97
C VAL A 334 -2.45 8.78 -12.52
N CYS A 335 -1.32 8.13 -12.85
CA CYS A 335 -1.32 6.74 -13.33
C CYS A 335 -1.93 5.79 -12.29
N SER A 336 -1.44 5.90 -11.05
CA SER A 336 -1.93 5.15 -9.90
C SER A 336 -3.44 5.36 -9.69
N PHE A 337 -3.93 6.60 -9.80
CA PHE A 337 -5.36 6.92 -9.74
C PHE A 337 -6.14 6.17 -10.83
N VAL A 338 -5.72 6.30 -12.10
CA VAL A 338 -6.42 5.68 -13.25
C VAL A 338 -6.42 4.14 -13.15
N GLN A 339 -5.29 3.54 -12.76
CA GLN A 339 -5.15 2.08 -12.65
C GLN A 339 -5.98 1.51 -11.50
N SER A 340 -5.92 2.12 -10.32
CA SER A 340 -6.76 1.71 -9.18
C SER A 340 -8.26 1.87 -9.50
N ARG A 341 -8.68 2.97 -10.13
CA ARG A 341 -10.06 3.15 -10.62
C ARG A 341 -10.41 2.09 -11.65
N GLY A 342 -9.46 1.69 -12.48
CA GLY A 342 -9.59 0.59 -13.44
C GLY A 342 -9.86 -0.77 -12.81
N ARG A 343 -9.74 -0.94 -11.48
CA ARG A 343 -10.16 -2.17 -10.78
C ARG A 343 -11.65 -2.16 -10.42
N ALA A 344 -12.29 -1.00 -10.31
CA ALA A 344 -13.74 -0.86 -10.12
C ALA A 344 -14.46 -0.82 -11.49
N ARG A 345 -14.60 -2.00 -12.11
CA ARG A 345 -15.21 -2.17 -13.46
C ARG A 345 -16.36 -3.17 -13.49
N MET A 346 -16.80 -3.70 -12.35
CA MET A 346 -18.03 -4.48 -12.30
C MET A 346 -19.24 -3.57 -12.55
N GLN A 347 -20.35 -4.14 -13.00
CA GLN A 347 -21.60 -3.38 -13.10
C GLN A 347 -21.99 -2.88 -11.70
N ASN A 348 -22.33 -1.59 -11.60
CA ASN A 348 -22.63 -0.91 -10.34
C ASN A 348 -21.47 -0.92 -9.34
N SER A 349 -20.22 -1.04 -9.80
CA SER A 349 -19.07 -0.91 -8.92
C SER A 349 -18.87 0.52 -8.45
N ASP A 350 -18.30 0.67 -7.26
CA ASP A 350 -17.96 1.96 -6.68
C ASP A 350 -16.46 2.15 -6.47
N TYR A 351 -16.01 3.38 -6.68
CA TYR A 351 -14.64 3.84 -6.44
C TYR A 351 -14.69 4.96 -5.39
N ILE A 352 -14.27 4.65 -4.17
CA ILE A 352 -14.30 5.55 -3.03
C ILE A 352 -12.93 6.17 -2.81
N LEU A 353 -12.89 7.49 -2.65
CA LEU A 353 -11.73 8.25 -2.21
C LEU A 353 -11.96 8.74 -0.79
N MET A 354 -11.13 8.30 0.16
CA MET A 354 -11.16 8.81 1.52
C MET A 354 -10.32 10.08 1.59
N VAL A 355 -10.94 11.17 2.07
CA VAL A 355 -10.33 12.49 2.09
C VAL A 355 -10.49 13.10 3.48
N LYS A 356 -9.41 13.65 4.00
CA LYS A 356 -9.41 14.44 5.23
C LYS A 356 -10.19 15.74 5.00
N ARG A 357 -11.15 16.04 5.88
CA ARG A 357 -12.00 17.23 5.78
C ARG A 357 -11.27 18.53 6.08
#